data_AF-A0A929RNY8-F1
#
_entry.id   AF-A0A929RNY8-F1
#
_cell.length_a   1.000
_cell.length_b   1.000
_cell.length_c   1.000
_cell.angle_alpha   90.00
_cell.angle_beta   90.00
_cell.angle_gamma   90.00
#
_symmetry.space_group_name_H-M   'P 1'
#
loop_
_entity.id
_entity.type
_entity.pdbx_description
1 polymer ?
#
loop_
_entity_poly.entity_id
_entity_poly.type
_entity_poly.pdbx_seq_one_letter_code
_entity_poly.pdbx_strand_id
1 'polypeptide(L)'
;MAFELSKIIASIKPTVKAIDVPLNTENAERFAQLVEVAKTAQLVEAPLSRSITDTSPGVELQEELEALRKETITLRLRALSNKELYILKKKVWEDSFFSTKNKNEDEKAIISIEREDRLMEYIIARSCVEVIDNATGESKNGLSDVEAADLRGHLPEFLWQQICATWNDAQELGVVVSEAISDPTFRGDGAEQAGEPVDDSSAEDGESGE
;
A
#
# COMPACT_ATOMS: atom_id res chain seq x y z
N MET A 1 -5.29 14.68 -33.16
CA MET A 1 -5.53 13.95 -31.90
C MET A 1 -5.09 14.85 -30.75
N ALA A 2 -5.97 15.13 -29.79
CA ALA A 2 -5.62 15.96 -28.64
C ALA A 2 -4.79 15.13 -27.64
N PHE A 3 -3.72 15.72 -27.12
CA PHE A 3 -2.88 15.10 -26.09
C PHE A 3 -3.66 15.05 -24.77
N GLU A 4 -4.08 13.86 -24.35
CA GLU A 4 -4.84 13.69 -23.10
C GLU A 4 -3.94 13.30 -21.93
N LEU A 5 -3.31 14.32 -21.35
CA LEU A 5 -2.49 14.20 -20.14
C LEU A 5 -3.22 13.43 -19.02
N SER A 6 -4.53 13.63 -18.88
CA SER A 6 -5.36 12.97 -17.87
C SER A 6 -5.40 11.44 -18.01
N LYS A 7 -5.43 10.92 -19.24
CA LYS A 7 -5.39 9.46 -19.50
C LYS A 7 -4.02 8.87 -19.20
N ILE A 8 -2.96 9.62 -19.48
CA ILE A 8 -1.58 9.22 -19.17
C ILE A 8 -1.37 9.19 -17.66
N ILE A 9 -1.81 10.23 -16.93
CA ILE A 9 -1.71 10.28 -15.47
C ILE A 9 -2.54 9.16 -14.83
N ALA A 10 -3.74 8.88 -15.34
CA ALA A 10 -4.56 7.76 -14.86
C ALA A 10 -3.92 6.37 -15.08
N SER A 11 -2.97 6.26 -16.02
CA SER A 11 -2.23 5.01 -16.26
C SER A 11 -1.07 4.79 -15.27
N ILE A 12 -0.68 5.82 -14.52
CA ILE A 12 0.35 5.70 -13.48
C ILE A 12 -0.24 4.86 -12.35
N LYS A 13 0.29 3.64 -12.18
CA LYS A 13 -0.13 2.75 -11.11
C LYS A 13 0.53 3.17 -9.79
N PRO A 14 -0.20 3.69 -8.80
CA PRO A 14 0.37 3.92 -7.49
C PRO A 14 0.66 2.59 -6.80
N THR A 15 1.56 2.61 -5.83
CA THR A 15 1.75 1.47 -4.91
C THR A 15 0.47 1.29 -4.10
N VAL A 16 -0.17 0.12 -4.24
CA VAL A 16 -1.43 -0.22 -3.57
C VAL A 16 -1.26 -1.51 -2.78
N LYS A 17 -1.81 -1.54 -1.57
CA LYS A 17 -2.01 -2.74 -0.75
C LYS A 17 -3.49 -2.96 -0.50
N ALA A 18 -3.87 -4.21 -0.33
CA ALA A 18 -5.25 -4.60 -0.03
C ALA A 18 -5.29 -5.29 1.33
N ILE A 19 -6.36 -5.03 2.09
CA ILE A 19 -6.68 -5.73 3.33
C ILE A 19 -8.16 -6.11 3.32
N ASP A 20 -8.45 -7.33 3.76
CA ASP A 20 -9.81 -7.82 3.97
C ASP A 20 -10.21 -7.55 5.41
N VAL A 21 -11.32 -6.83 5.61
CA VAL A 21 -11.86 -6.44 6.91
C VAL A 21 -13.15 -7.22 7.14
N PRO A 22 -13.22 -8.10 8.15
CA PRO A 22 -14.43 -8.86 8.44
C PRO A 22 -15.53 -7.94 8.97
N LEU A 23 -16.75 -8.12 8.44
CA LEU A 23 -17.93 -7.35 8.83
C LEU A 23 -18.54 -7.86 10.15
N ASN A 24 -18.26 -9.11 10.53
CA ASN A 24 -18.70 -9.69 11.79
C ASN A 24 -17.58 -9.67 12.84
N THR A 25 -17.72 -8.82 13.85
CA THR A 25 -16.72 -8.62 14.91
C THR A 25 -16.58 -9.82 15.85
N GLU A 26 -17.58 -10.70 15.96
CA GLU A 26 -17.53 -11.88 16.83
C GLU A 26 -16.53 -12.94 16.33
N ASN A 27 -16.31 -12.99 15.01
CA ASN A 27 -15.38 -13.91 14.37
C ASN A 27 -14.09 -13.24 13.89
N ALA A 28 -13.91 -11.94 14.14
CA ALA A 28 -12.81 -11.16 13.59
C ALA A 28 -11.42 -11.62 14.06
N GLU A 29 -11.28 -12.02 15.33
CA GLU A 29 -10.03 -12.58 15.85
C GLU A 29 -9.69 -13.93 15.20
N ARG A 30 -10.70 -14.78 15.01
CA ARG A 30 -10.55 -16.08 14.35
C ARG A 30 -10.22 -15.91 12.86
N PHE A 31 -10.81 -14.92 12.20
CA PHE A 31 -10.47 -14.57 10.82
C PHE A 31 -9.03 -14.07 10.70
N ALA A 32 -8.58 -13.17 11.59
CA ALA A 32 -7.20 -12.71 11.60
C ALA A 32 -6.20 -13.87 11.79
N GLN A 33 -6.49 -14.78 12.72
CA GLN A 33 -5.68 -15.98 12.94
C GLN A 33 -5.67 -16.89 11.71
N LEU A 34 -6.82 -17.13 11.07
CA LEU A 34 -6.91 -17.97 9.87
C LEU A 34 -6.20 -17.34 8.67
N VAL A 35 -6.25 -16.01 8.51
CA VAL A 35 -5.51 -15.29 7.47
C VAL A 35 -4.00 -15.36 7.72
N GLU A 36 -3.55 -15.23 8.97
CA GLU A 36 -2.13 -15.42 9.31
C GLU A 36 -1.68 -16.87 9.07
N VAL A 37 -2.46 -17.85 9.50
CA VAL A 37 -2.20 -19.27 9.25
C VAL A 37 -2.16 -19.56 7.75
N ALA A 38 -3.11 -19.05 6.96
CA ALA A 38 -3.11 -19.21 5.51
C ALA A 38 -1.91 -18.52 4.84
N LYS A 39 -1.51 -17.33 5.30
CA LYS A 39 -0.32 -16.63 4.80
C LYS A 39 0.96 -17.40 5.12
N THR A 40 1.05 -18.00 6.31
CA THR A 40 2.17 -18.88 6.67
C THR A 40 2.16 -20.21 5.90
N ALA A 41 0.99 -20.82 5.67
CA ALA A 41 0.85 -22.03 4.88
C ALA A 41 1.20 -21.81 3.40
N GLN A 42 0.77 -20.69 2.80
CA GLN A 42 1.16 -20.31 1.43
C GLN A 42 2.66 -20.02 1.29
N LEU A 43 3.31 -19.53 2.34
CA LEU A 43 4.76 -19.38 2.37
C LEU A 43 5.49 -20.73 2.46
N VAL A 44 4.84 -21.77 3.01
CA VAL A 44 5.38 -23.14 3.13
C VAL A 44 5.10 -23.99 1.89
N GLU A 45 4.04 -23.71 1.12
CA GLU A 45 3.62 -24.52 -0.04
C GLU A 45 4.29 -24.19 -1.39
N ALA A 46 5.32 -23.33 -1.44
CA ALA A 46 6.13 -23.15 -2.65
C ALA A 46 7.46 -23.94 -2.55
N PRO A 47 7.82 -24.83 -3.51
CA PRO A 47 7.04 -25.80 -4.26
C PRO A 47 7.39 -27.23 -3.79
N LEU A 48 6.49 -27.92 -3.10
CA LEU A 48 6.60 -29.37 -2.92
C LEU A 48 5.49 -30.06 -3.69
N SER A 49 5.76 -30.31 -4.96
CA SER A 49 4.98 -31.16 -5.86
C SER A 49 4.70 -32.53 -5.20
N ARG A 50 3.48 -32.82 -4.71
CA ARG A 50 3.06 -34.20 -4.40
C ARG A 50 1.56 -34.48 -4.63
N SER A 51 1.34 -35.37 -5.60
CA SER A 51 0.28 -36.38 -5.87
C SER A 51 -1.23 -36.15 -5.65
N ILE A 52 -1.97 -36.65 -6.64
CA ILE A 52 -3.38 -36.45 -7.04
C ILE A 52 -4.44 -37.24 -6.22
N THR A 53 -4.12 -37.90 -5.10
CA THR A 53 -5.09 -38.85 -4.48
C THR A 53 -5.31 -38.73 -2.97
N ASP A 54 -5.00 -37.58 -2.37
CA ASP A 54 -5.40 -37.30 -0.98
C ASP A 54 -6.21 -36.00 -1.00
N THR A 55 -7.48 -36.04 -0.63
CA THR A 55 -8.29 -34.83 -0.41
C THR A 55 -7.65 -34.09 0.76
N SER A 56 -6.83 -33.11 0.42
CA SER A 56 -5.93 -32.41 1.32
C SER A 56 -6.70 -31.50 2.28
N PRO A 57 -6.31 -31.42 3.56
CA PRO A 57 -6.90 -30.48 4.54
C PRO A 57 -6.91 -29.01 4.09
N GLY A 58 -6.10 -28.67 3.09
CA GLY A 58 -6.08 -27.35 2.46
C GLY A 58 -7.35 -27.00 1.69
N VAL A 59 -8.09 -27.96 1.13
CA VAL A 59 -9.32 -27.68 0.37
C VAL A 59 -10.46 -27.26 1.29
N GLU A 60 -10.64 -27.95 2.42
CA GLU A 60 -11.66 -27.59 3.42
C GLU A 60 -11.34 -26.24 4.09
N LEU A 61 -10.06 -25.99 4.40
CA LEU A 61 -9.60 -24.70 4.91
C LEU A 61 -9.82 -23.57 3.89
N GLN A 62 -9.64 -23.84 2.61
CA GLN A 62 -9.80 -22.85 1.56
C GLN A 62 -11.27 -22.55 1.27
N GLU A 63 -12.15 -23.55 1.36
CA GLU A 63 -13.62 -23.35 1.32
C GLU A 63 -14.12 -22.56 2.53
N GLU A 64 -13.61 -22.83 3.74
CA GLU A 64 -13.95 -22.06 4.95
C GLU A 64 -13.43 -20.61 4.86
N LEU A 65 -12.25 -20.40 4.29
CA LEU A 65 -11.66 -19.07 4.07
C LEU A 65 -12.40 -18.29 2.97
N GLU A 66 -12.87 -18.96 1.92
CA GLU A 66 -13.72 -18.35 0.90
C GLU A 66 -15.11 -18.02 1.44
N ALA A 67 -15.68 -18.85 2.32
CA ALA A 67 -16.92 -18.55 3.01
C ALA A 67 -16.77 -17.32 3.93
N LEU A 68 -15.69 -17.26 4.71
CA LEU A 68 -15.38 -16.11 5.57
C LEU A 68 -15.05 -14.85 4.76
N ARG A 69 -14.40 -14.99 3.60
CA ARG A 69 -14.15 -13.86 2.68
C ARG A 69 -15.42 -13.24 2.14
N LYS A 70 -16.50 -14.00 1.97
CA LYS A 70 -17.80 -13.43 1.59
C LYS A 70 -18.41 -12.56 2.68
N GLU A 71 -17.90 -12.60 3.91
CA GLU A 71 -18.32 -11.74 5.02
C GLU A 71 -17.31 -10.60 5.29
N THR A 72 -16.45 -10.28 4.33
CA THR A 72 -15.46 -9.20 4.46
C THR A 72 -15.62 -8.11 3.40
N ILE A 73 -15.10 -6.92 3.70
CA ILE A 73 -14.85 -5.88 2.72
C ILE A 73 -13.36 -5.81 2.42
N THR A 74 -12.97 -5.66 1.16
CA THR A 74 -11.58 -5.40 0.79
C THR A 74 -11.35 -3.90 0.65
N LEU A 75 -10.43 -3.36 1.44
CA LEU A 75 -9.95 -1.98 1.30
C LEU A 75 -8.65 -1.96 0.50
N ARG A 76 -8.62 -1.21 -0.60
CA ARG A 76 -7.41 -0.95 -1.38
C ARG A 76 -6.84 0.40 -1.01
N LEU A 77 -5.68 0.40 -0.35
CA LEU A 77 -4.99 1.59 0.16
C LEU A 77 -3.75 1.88 -0.67
N ARG A 78 -3.60 3.14 -1.09
CA ARG A 78 -2.40 3.60 -1.82
C ARG A 78 -1.45 4.39 -0.93
N ALA A 79 -0.19 4.46 -1.36
CA ALA A 79 0.74 5.46 -0.86
C ALA A 79 0.22 6.89 -1.15
N LEU A 80 0.39 7.77 -0.18
CA LEU A 80 0.10 9.19 -0.29
C LEU A 80 1.38 9.96 -0.56
N SER A 81 1.26 11.02 -1.37
CA SER A 81 2.39 11.94 -1.58
C SER A 81 2.65 12.79 -0.33
N ASN A 82 3.88 13.27 -0.16
CA ASN A 82 4.24 14.20 0.94
C ASN A 82 3.34 15.44 0.98
N LYS A 83 2.90 15.93 -0.18
CA LYS A 83 1.98 17.07 -0.29
C LYS A 83 0.60 16.74 0.28
N GLU A 84 0.07 15.55 -0.01
CA GLU A 84 -1.21 15.10 0.54
C GLU A 84 -1.11 14.95 2.06
N LEU A 85 -0.08 14.27 2.55
CA LEU A 85 0.16 14.11 3.99
C LEU A 85 0.27 15.44 4.72
N TYR A 86 0.94 16.42 4.12
CA TYR A 86 1.04 17.78 4.68
C TYR A 86 -0.33 18.45 4.79
N ILE A 87 -1.17 18.35 3.75
CA ILE A 87 -2.53 18.92 3.76
C ILE A 87 -3.38 18.28 4.85
N LEU A 88 -3.31 16.96 5.02
CA LEU A 88 -4.07 16.24 6.05
C LEU A 88 -3.62 16.64 7.46
N LYS A 89 -2.30 16.70 7.70
CA LYS A 89 -1.74 17.19 8.97
C LYS A 89 -2.22 18.60 9.26
N LYS A 90 -2.15 19.50 8.28
CA LYS A 90 -2.59 20.88 8.42
C LYS A 90 -4.08 20.97 8.76
N LYS A 91 -4.94 20.22 8.06
CA LYS A 91 -6.38 20.18 8.31
C LYS A 91 -6.71 19.84 9.77
N VAL A 92 -6.03 18.83 10.33
CA VAL A 92 -6.22 18.43 11.73
C VAL A 92 -5.67 19.49 12.70
N TRP A 93 -4.53 20.09 12.39
CA TRP A 93 -3.91 21.12 13.23
C TRP A 93 -4.69 22.43 13.29
N GLU A 94 -5.40 22.78 12.23
CA GLU A 94 -6.25 23.97 12.16
C GLU A 94 -7.62 23.77 12.81
N ASP A 95 -7.98 22.53 13.18
CA ASP A 95 -9.25 22.24 13.83
C ASP A 95 -9.24 22.72 15.29
N SER A 96 -10.19 23.60 15.60
CA SER A 96 -10.42 24.17 16.92
C SER A 96 -10.72 23.12 17.99
N PHE A 97 -11.26 21.96 17.62
CA PHE A 97 -11.54 20.86 18.55
C PHE A 97 -10.27 20.39 19.27
N PHE A 98 -9.13 20.37 18.56
CA PHE A 98 -7.84 19.95 19.14
C PHE A 98 -7.02 21.10 19.74
N SER A 99 -7.65 22.23 20.07
CA SER A 99 -6.94 23.36 20.67
C SER A 99 -6.43 23.02 22.07
N THR A 100 -5.13 23.21 22.29
CA THR A 100 -4.48 23.00 23.60
C THR A 100 -4.43 24.27 24.46
N LYS A 101 -5.12 25.34 24.02
CA LYS A 101 -5.13 26.61 24.73
C LYS A 101 -5.85 26.44 26.08
N ASN A 102 -5.18 26.87 27.16
CA ASN A 102 -5.69 26.79 28.54
C ASN A 102 -5.95 25.36 29.06
N LYS A 103 -5.29 24.35 28.48
CA LYS A 103 -5.35 22.95 28.90
C LYS A 103 -4.17 22.57 29.79
N ASN A 104 -4.38 21.68 30.76
CA ASN A 104 -3.30 21.12 31.58
C ASN A 104 -2.47 20.08 30.79
N GLU A 105 -1.44 19.50 31.39
CA GLU A 105 -0.57 18.53 30.70
C GLU A 105 -1.29 17.23 30.33
N ASP A 106 -2.15 16.71 31.22
CA ASP A 106 -2.91 15.48 30.98
C ASP A 106 -3.92 15.65 29.84
N GLU A 107 -4.65 16.77 29.82
CA GLU A 107 -5.59 17.12 28.75
C GLU A 107 -4.87 17.31 27.42
N LYS A 108 -3.67 17.89 27.42
CA LYS A 108 -2.85 18.01 26.19
C LYS A 108 -2.43 16.64 25.66
N ALA A 109 -2.10 15.70 26.54
CA ALA A 109 -1.76 14.34 26.14
C ALA A 109 -2.96 13.63 25.49
N ILE A 110 -4.15 13.74 26.09
CA ILE A 110 -5.39 13.18 25.54
C ILE A 110 -5.69 13.79 24.16
N ILE A 111 -5.66 15.13 24.05
CA ILE A 111 -5.88 15.83 22.77
C ILE A 111 -4.88 15.39 21.71
N SER A 112 -3.63 15.12 22.09
CA SER A 112 -2.61 14.65 21.14
C SER A 112 -2.96 13.27 20.57
N ILE A 113 -3.46 12.36 21.41
CA ILE A 113 -3.86 11.01 21.00
C ILE A 113 -5.08 11.09 20.08
N GLU A 114 -6.13 11.83 20.49
CA GLU A 114 -7.34 12.01 19.67
C GLU A 114 -7.04 12.68 18.32
N ARG A 115 -6.06 13.59 18.31
CA ARG A 115 -5.59 14.26 17.11
C ARG A 115 -4.91 13.28 16.16
N GLU A 116 -4.07 12.39 16.69
CA GLU A 116 -3.39 11.37 15.92
C GLU A 116 -4.39 10.38 15.32
N ASP A 117 -5.39 9.94 16.10
CA ASP A 117 -6.45 9.05 15.61
C ASP A 117 -7.27 9.73 14.49
N ARG A 118 -7.63 11.01 14.67
CA ARG A 118 -8.31 11.81 13.63
C ARG A 118 -7.47 11.95 12.35
N LEU A 119 -6.16 12.12 12.49
CA LEU A 119 -5.27 12.17 11.35
C LEU A 119 -5.26 10.83 10.60
N MET A 120 -5.26 9.71 11.34
CA MET A 120 -5.33 8.38 10.73
C MET A 120 -6.65 8.16 9.99
N GLU A 121 -7.80 8.59 10.52
CA GLU A 121 -9.09 8.57 9.80
C GLU A 121 -8.98 9.26 8.43
N TYR A 122 -8.42 10.47 8.39
CA TYR A 122 -8.25 11.21 7.13
C TYR A 122 -7.24 10.56 6.18
N ILE A 123 -6.18 9.96 6.71
CA ILE A 123 -5.20 9.22 5.91
C ILE A 123 -5.86 8.01 5.27
N ILE A 124 -6.64 7.22 6.02
CA ILE A 124 -7.35 6.06 5.49
C ILE A 124 -8.41 6.49 4.47
N ALA A 125 -9.19 7.54 4.76
CA ALA A 125 -10.15 8.10 3.81
C ALA A 125 -9.47 8.47 2.47
N ARG A 126 -8.34 9.20 2.55
CA ARG A 126 -7.65 9.72 1.37
C ARG A 126 -6.84 8.66 0.61
N SER A 127 -6.33 7.66 1.31
CA SER A 127 -5.53 6.57 0.73
C SER A 127 -6.40 5.46 0.16
N CYS A 128 -7.66 5.33 0.60
CA CYS A 128 -8.59 4.37 0.03
C CYS A 128 -8.90 4.73 -1.43
N VAL A 129 -8.53 3.83 -2.34
CA VAL A 129 -8.80 3.93 -3.78
C VAL A 129 -10.13 3.25 -4.09
N GLU A 130 -10.38 2.12 -3.44
CA GLU A 130 -11.55 1.29 -3.69
C GLU A 130 -11.90 0.48 -2.43
N VAL A 131 -13.20 0.35 -2.20
CA VAL A 131 -13.81 -0.56 -1.22
C VAL A 131 -14.60 -1.58 -2.01
N ILE A 132 -14.40 -2.86 -1.75
CA ILE A 132 -15.12 -3.95 -2.42
C ILE A 132 -15.87 -4.74 -1.34
N ASP A 133 -17.17 -4.91 -1.51
CA ASP A 133 -17.94 -5.87 -0.73
C ASP A 133 -17.80 -7.25 -1.37
N ASN A 134 -17.16 -8.18 -0.68
CA ASN A 134 -16.92 -9.52 -1.20
C ASN A 134 -18.18 -10.41 -1.15
N ALA A 135 -19.24 -10.00 -0.45
CA ALA A 135 -20.52 -10.71 -0.44
C ALA A 135 -21.27 -10.52 -1.76
N THR A 136 -21.35 -9.26 -2.21
CA THR A 136 -22.14 -8.83 -3.37
C THR A 136 -21.31 -8.62 -4.62
N GLY A 137 -19.99 -8.42 -4.46
CA GLY A 137 -19.08 -8.00 -5.52
C GLY A 137 -19.21 -6.52 -5.88
N GLU A 138 -20.03 -5.75 -5.15
CA GLU A 138 -20.18 -4.32 -5.37
C GLU A 138 -18.90 -3.59 -4.95
N SER A 139 -18.47 -2.60 -5.74
CA SER A 139 -17.34 -1.77 -5.39
C SER A 139 -17.68 -0.29 -5.41
N LYS A 140 -17.01 0.42 -4.51
CA LYS A 140 -17.12 1.87 -4.35
C LYS A 140 -15.74 2.50 -4.47
N ASN A 141 -15.65 3.58 -5.23
CA ASN A 141 -14.43 4.34 -5.37
C ASN A 141 -14.19 5.24 -4.13
N GLY A 142 -13.11 4.94 -3.42
CA GLY A 142 -12.64 5.67 -2.25
C GLY A 142 -13.58 5.66 -1.06
N LEU A 143 -13.14 6.36 -0.01
CA LEU A 143 -13.82 6.47 1.27
C LEU A 143 -13.90 7.95 1.66
N SER A 144 -15.08 8.40 2.10
CA SER A 144 -15.22 9.77 2.61
C SER A 144 -14.69 9.89 4.04
N ASP A 145 -14.38 11.12 4.48
CA ASP A 145 -13.90 11.36 5.85
C ASP A 145 -14.88 10.85 6.91
N VAL A 146 -16.20 10.99 6.66
CA VAL A 146 -17.25 10.52 7.58
C VAL A 146 -17.27 9.01 7.64
N GLU A 147 -17.20 8.34 6.48
CA GLU A 147 -17.22 6.88 6.43
C GLU A 147 -15.96 6.26 7.04
N ALA A 148 -14.80 6.93 6.94
CA ALA A 148 -13.59 6.50 7.61
C ALA A 148 -13.71 6.62 9.14
N ALA A 149 -14.34 7.69 9.63
CA ALA A 149 -14.64 7.85 11.05
C ALA A 149 -15.67 6.81 11.54
N ASP A 150 -16.72 6.54 10.76
CA ASP A 150 -17.70 5.49 11.07
C ASP A 150 -17.04 4.11 11.08
N LEU A 151 -16.17 3.83 10.10
CA LEU A 151 -15.38 2.59 10.05
C LEU A 151 -14.50 2.44 11.31
N ARG A 152 -13.77 3.49 11.70
CA ARG A 152 -12.98 3.52 12.94
C ARG A 152 -13.83 3.25 14.18
N GLY A 153 -15.05 3.79 14.23
CA GLY A 153 -15.97 3.67 15.37
C GLY A 153 -16.61 2.28 15.49
N HIS A 154 -16.79 1.57 14.38
CA HIS A 154 -17.37 0.23 14.35
C HIS A 154 -16.34 -0.91 14.44
N LEU A 155 -15.07 -0.64 14.14
CA LEU A 155 -14.02 -1.65 14.18
C LEU A 155 -13.41 -1.84 15.58
N PRO A 156 -13.16 -3.09 16.00
CA PRO A 156 -12.22 -3.39 17.07
C PRO A 156 -10.83 -2.77 16.80
N GLU A 157 -10.14 -2.37 17.87
CA GLU A 157 -8.86 -1.67 17.79
C GLU A 157 -7.82 -2.43 16.96
N PHE A 158 -7.75 -3.76 17.10
CA PHE A 158 -6.75 -4.55 16.36
C PHE A 158 -6.97 -4.51 14.84
N LEU A 159 -8.23 -4.49 14.35
CA LEU A 159 -8.52 -4.37 12.92
C LEU A 159 -8.17 -2.98 12.40
N TRP A 160 -8.46 -1.95 13.19
CA TRP A 160 -8.04 -0.59 12.85
C TRP A 160 -6.52 -0.48 12.72
N GLN A 161 -5.78 -1.03 13.68
CA GLN A 161 -4.32 -1.07 13.62
C GLN A 161 -3.79 -1.86 12.41
N GLN A 162 -4.47 -2.95 12.00
CA GLN A 162 -4.11 -3.68 10.78
C GLN A 162 -4.33 -2.87 9.50
N ILE A 163 -5.41 -2.08 9.43
CA ILE A 163 -5.65 -1.15 8.31
C ILE A 163 -4.55 -0.10 8.25
N CYS A 164 -4.21 0.51 9.39
CA CYS A 164 -3.13 1.48 9.52
C CYS A 164 -1.77 0.89 9.13
N ALA A 165 -1.47 -0.33 9.57
CA ALA A 165 -0.25 -1.05 9.18
C ALA A 165 -0.21 -1.35 7.68
N THR A 166 -1.33 -1.76 7.08
CA THR A 166 -1.42 -2.01 5.64
C THR A 166 -1.17 -0.74 4.83
N TRP A 167 -1.66 0.41 5.30
CA TRP A 167 -1.34 1.69 4.70
C TRP A 167 0.15 2.05 4.86
N ASN A 168 0.74 1.85 6.05
CA ASN A 168 2.17 2.07 6.28
C ASN A 168 3.03 1.22 5.32
N ASP A 169 2.72 -0.05 5.14
CA ASP A 169 3.39 -0.94 4.17
C ASP A 169 3.31 -0.37 2.74
N ALA A 170 2.13 0.12 2.34
CA ALA A 170 1.96 0.75 1.03
C ALA A 170 2.81 2.02 0.91
N GLN A 171 2.88 2.81 1.98
CA GLN A 171 3.66 4.04 2.06
C GLN A 171 5.16 3.78 1.94
N GLU A 172 5.70 2.82 2.70
CA GLU A 172 7.12 2.42 2.64
C GLU A 172 7.52 1.95 1.25
N LEU A 173 6.71 1.08 0.64
CA LEU A 173 6.93 0.63 -0.74
C LEU A 173 6.85 1.81 -1.73
N GLY A 174 5.97 2.78 -1.50
CA GLY A 174 5.89 4.02 -2.27
C GLY A 174 7.17 4.84 -2.21
N VAL A 175 7.81 4.93 -1.02
CA VAL A 175 9.10 5.60 -0.83
C VAL A 175 10.20 4.89 -1.59
N VAL A 176 10.31 3.56 -1.46
CA VAL A 176 11.32 2.76 -2.18
C VAL A 176 11.20 2.91 -3.69
N VAL A 177 9.98 2.89 -4.24
CA VAL A 177 9.75 3.11 -5.68
C VAL A 177 10.16 4.53 -6.09
N SER A 178 9.85 5.54 -5.27
CA SER A 178 10.26 6.92 -5.54
C SER A 178 11.78 7.09 -5.52
N GLU A 179 12.48 6.41 -4.60
CA GLU A 179 13.95 6.40 -4.53
C GLU A 179 14.56 5.72 -5.75
N ALA A 180 14.06 4.53 -6.13
CA ALA A 180 14.54 3.81 -7.32
C ALA A 180 14.34 4.62 -8.62
N ILE A 181 13.23 5.35 -8.77
CA ILE A 181 12.99 6.22 -9.93
C ILE A 181 13.89 7.46 -9.94
N SER A 182 14.33 7.90 -8.74
CA SER A 182 15.22 9.03 -8.57
C SER A 182 16.70 8.64 -8.74
N ASP A 183 17.02 7.34 -8.75
CA ASP A 183 18.36 6.82 -8.99
C ASP A 183 18.79 7.12 -10.45
N PRO A 184 19.86 7.92 -10.66
CA PRO A 184 20.38 8.22 -11.99
C PRO A 184 20.78 6.97 -12.79
N THR A 185 21.19 5.89 -12.11
CA THR A 185 21.60 4.63 -12.76
C THR A 185 20.40 3.82 -13.28
N PHE A 186 19.20 4.02 -12.72
CA PHE A 186 17.98 3.36 -13.16
C PHE A 186 17.46 3.88 -14.49
N ARG A 187 17.80 5.13 -14.85
CA ARG A 187 17.37 5.77 -16.11
C ARG A 187 18.14 5.32 -17.34
N GLY A 188 19.12 4.42 -17.20
CA GLY A 188 19.87 3.93 -18.35
C GLY A 188 20.64 5.03 -19.08
N ASP A 189 20.94 6.16 -18.41
CA ASP A 189 22.05 7.00 -18.82
C ASP A 189 23.30 6.22 -18.43
N GLY A 190 23.68 5.31 -19.33
CA GLY A 190 24.99 4.70 -19.31
C GLY A 190 25.98 5.83 -19.11
N ALA A 191 26.68 5.80 -18.00
CA ALA A 191 28.02 6.33 -17.97
C ALA A 191 28.69 5.77 -19.23
N GLU A 192 28.83 6.60 -20.27
CA GLU A 192 29.80 6.38 -21.32
C GLU A 192 31.09 6.20 -20.54
N GLN A 193 31.49 4.94 -20.38
CA GLN A 193 32.84 4.61 -20.03
C GLN A 193 33.65 5.34 -21.09
N ALA A 194 34.40 6.35 -20.65
CA ALA A 194 35.47 6.93 -21.44
C ALA A 194 36.48 5.80 -21.69
N GLY A 195 36.17 4.96 -22.67
CA GLY A 195 37.07 4.00 -23.25
C GLY A 195 38.13 4.81 -23.97
N GLU A 196 39.33 4.74 -23.43
CA GLU A 196 40.55 5.13 -24.13
C GLU A 196 40.50 4.64 -25.59
N PRO A 197 40.86 5.46 -26.57
CA PRO A 197 41.05 4.96 -27.92
C PRO A 197 42.30 4.09 -27.94
N VAL A 198 42.11 2.77 -27.90
CA VAL A 198 43.12 1.80 -28.29
C VAL A 198 43.11 1.76 -29.82
N ASP A 199 43.85 2.67 -30.45
CA ASP A 199 44.18 2.59 -31.87
C ASP A 199 45.64 2.12 -31.98
N ASP A 200 45.83 0.81 -31.81
CA ASP A 200 47.06 0.12 -32.19
C ASP A 200 46.82 -0.51 -33.57
N SER A 201 46.97 0.31 -34.59
CA SER A 201 46.97 -0.11 -35.99
C SER A 201 48.39 -0.01 -36.54
N SER A 202 49.29 -0.88 -36.04
CA SER A 202 50.54 -1.20 -36.72
C SER A 202 50.23 -2.08 -37.94
N ALA A 203 50.29 -1.50 -39.14
CA ALA A 203 50.56 -2.25 -40.36
C ALA A 203 51.21 -1.32 -41.39
N GLU A 204 52.51 -1.54 -41.55
CA GLU A 204 53.32 -1.10 -42.68
C GLU A 204 52.66 -1.55 -43.99
N ASP A 205 52.60 -0.69 -45.00
CA ASP A 205 52.92 -1.14 -46.36
C ASP A 205 53.52 0.00 -47.18
N GLY A 206 54.50 -0.37 -47.99
CA GLY A 206 55.55 0.50 -48.50
C GLY A 206 55.20 1.39 -49.70
N GLU A 207 56.08 2.37 -49.86
CA GLU A 207 56.91 2.56 -51.06
C GLU A 207 56.49 3.60 -52.14
N SER A 208 57.26 4.71 -52.12
CA SER A 208 57.89 5.44 -53.24
C SER A 208 57.12 6.44 -54.11
N GLY A 209 57.74 7.64 -54.26
CA GLY A 209 57.50 8.56 -55.37
C GLY A 209 58.15 9.93 -55.23
N GLU A 210 59.45 10.02 -55.59
CA GLU A 210 60.26 11.19 -56.00
C GLU A 210 60.58 12.34 -55.02
#